data_AF-A0A1Z9SN97-F1
#
_entry.id   AF-A0A1Z9SN97-F1
#
_cell.length_a   1.000
_cell.length_b   1.000
_cell.length_c   1.000
_cell.angle_alpha   90.00
_cell.angle_beta   90.00
_cell.angle_gamma   90.00
#
_symmetry.space_group_name_H-M   'P 1'
#
loop_
_entity.id
_entity.type
_entity.pdbx_description
1 polymer ?
#
loop_
_entity_poly.entity_id
_entity_poly.type
_entity_poly.pdbx_seq_one_letter_code
_entity_poly.pdbx_strand_id
1 'polypeptide(L)'
;MGSALDIMEAANPPRAVFTDYPLGHTTGMPGDPKDQYEITRIGLEAFKSIQQPGTILKLDREWTLDSNWKDDTLDGTKGDERSPRDETPRYQLEEDRIAAEGA
;
A
#
# COMPACT_ATOMS: atom_id res chain seq x y z
N MET A 1 5.20 1.95 -4.67
CA MET A 1 4.65 3.15 -4.00
C MET A 1 3.65 2.66 -2.96
N GLY A 2 3.43 3.40 -1.87
CA GLY A 2 2.50 2.97 -0.83
C GLY A 2 2.08 4.10 0.12
N SER A 3 1.05 3.81 0.93
CA SER A 3 0.43 4.75 1.88
C SER A 3 0.51 4.30 3.34
N ALA A 4 1.08 3.12 3.62
CA ALA A 4 1.25 2.59 4.97
C ALA A 4 2.75 2.57 5.30
N LEU A 5 3.23 3.64 5.92
CA LEU A 5 4.66 3.84 6.13
C LEU A 5 5.27 2.75 7.03
N ASP A 6 4.59 2.39 8.11
CA ASP A 6 5.00 1.36 9.06
C ASP A 6 5.13 -0.03 8.39
N ILE A 7 4.17 -0.40 7.56
CA ILE A 7 4.20 -1.65 6.78
C ILE A 7 5.36 -1.61 5.78
N MET A 8 5.58 -0.47 5.12
CA MET A 8 6.68 -0.32 4.17
C MET A 8 8.05 -0.40 4.84
N GLU A 9 8.21 0.21 6.01
CA GLU A 9 9.42 0.11 6.84
C GLU A 9 9.66 -1.34 7.28
N ALA A 10 8.62 -2.05 7.72
CA ALA A 10 8.71 -3.45 8.13
C ALA A 10 9.03 -4.40 6.95
N ALA A 11 8.44 -4.18 5.78
CA ALA A 11 8.70 -4.97 4.58
C ALA A 11 10.10 -4.71 3.99
N ASN A 12 10.72 -3.56 4.33
CA ASN A 12 12.05 -3.13 3.89
C ASN A 12 12.31 -3.33 2.37
N PRO A 13 11.45 -2.77 1.49
CA PRO A 13 11.63 -2.92 0.05
C PRO A 13 12.93 -2.23 -0.40
N PRO A 14 13.61 -2.74 -1.44
CA PRO A 14 14.85 -2.13 -1.93
C PRO A 14 14.70 -0.66 -2.30
N ARG A 15 13.54 -0.27 -2.83
CA ARG A 15 13.21 1.12 -3.17
C ARG A 15 11.72 1.35 -2.94
N ALA A 16 11.38 2.45 -2.29
CA ALA A 16 10.01 2.80 -2.01
C ALA A 16 9.77 4.30 -2.14
N VAL A 17 8.54 4.65 -2.51
CA VAL A 17 8.01 6.01 -2.46
C VAL A 17 6.73 5.96 -1.63
N PHE A 18 6.68 6.77 -0.58
CA PHE A 18 5.56 6.89 0.34
C PHE A 18 4.79 8.17 0.03
N THR A 19 3.47 8.04 -0.08
CA THR A 19 2.53 9.14 -0.27
C THR A 19 1.52 9.10 0.88
N ASP A 20 1.36 10.20 1.62
CA ASP A 20 0.48 10.27 2.80
C ASP A 20 -1.00 10.51 2.42
N TYR A 21 -1.49 9.69 1.50
CA TYR A 21 -2.88 9.68 1.03
C TYR A 21 -3.58 8.40 1.50
N PRO A 22 -4.93 8.37 1.56
CA PRO A 22 -5.68 7.17 1.92
C PRO A 22 -5.31 5.96 1.05
N LEU A 23 -5.45 4.77 1.62
CA LEU A 23 -5.25 3.53 0.89
C LEU A 23 -6.13 3.52 -0.38
N GLY A 24 -5.54 3.10 -1.51
CA GLY A 24 -6.18 3.18 -2.83
C GLY A 24 -5.83 4.44 -3.64
N HIS A 25 -5.24 5.47 -3.02
CA HIS A 25 -4.88 6.74 -3.67
C HIS A 25 -3.37 6.98 -3.76
N THR A 26 -2.56 5.92 -3.63
CA THR A 26 -1.09 6.00 -3.61
C THR A 26 -0.45 6.67 -4.83
N THR A 27 -1.16 6.69 -5.96
CA THR A 27 -0.72 7.26 -7.23
C THR A 27 -1.23 8.68 -7.46
N GLY A 28 -2.04 9.26 -6.58
CA GLY A 28 -2.54 10.64 -6.70
C GLY A 28 -4.01 10.84 -6.32
N MET A 29 -4.42 12.10 -6.24
CA MET A 29 -5.76 12.51 -5.84
C MET A 29 -6.81 12.17 -6.90
N PRO A 30 -8.02 11.72 -6.50
CA PRO A 30 -9.14 11.53 -7.41
C PRO A 30 -9.44 12.79 -8.22
N GLY A 31 -9.56 12.63 -9.55
CA GLY A 31 -9.90 13.75 -10.43
C GLY A 31 -8.79 14.77 -10.67
N ASP A 32 -7.57 14.54 -10.16
CA ASP A 32 -6.40 15.38 -10.45
C ASP A 32 -5.35 14.60 -11.29
N PRO A 33 -5.45 14.65 -12.64
CA PRO A 33 -4.47 14.00 -13.51
C PRO A 33 -3.05 14.53 -13.37
N LYS A 34 -2.89 15.79 -12.92
CA LYS A 34 -1.56 16.40 -12.77
C LYS A 34 -0.85 15.80 -11.56
N ASP A 35 -1.52 15.75 -10.41
CA ASP A 35 -1.02 15.09 -9.21
C ASP A 35 -0.71 13.61 -9.49
N GLN A 36 -1.62 12.93 -10.20
CA GLN A 36 -1.45 11.53 -10.56
C GLN A 36 -0.22 11.27 -11.45
N TYR A 37 -0.04 12.12 -12.46
CA TYR A 37 1.10 12.06 -13.34
C TYR A 37 2.42 12.33 -12.58
N GLU A 38 2.45 13.36 -11.74
CA GLU A 38 3.65 13.74 -11.00
C GLU A 38 4.10 12.63 -10.03
N ILE A 39 3.18 12.04 -9.25
CA ILE A 39 3.51 10.97 -8.31
C ILE A 39 4.01 9.73 -9.06
N THR A 40 3.32 9.35 -10.14
CA THR A 40 3.73 8.21 -10.97
C THR A 40 5.12 8.42 -11.55
N ARG A 41 5.40 9.63 -12.07
CA ARG A 41 6.72 10.00 -12.58
C ARG A 41 7.79 9.93 -11.50
N ILE A 42 7.52 10.44 -10.29
CA ILE A 42 8.46 10.34 -9.16
C ILE A 42 8.73 8.87 -8.79
N GLY A 43 7.69 8.03 -8.78
CA GLY A 43 7.81 6.59 -8.56
C GLY A 43 8.75 5.91 -9.56
N LEU A 44 8.66 6.27 -10.84
CA LEU A 44 9.55 5.76 -11.89
C LEU A 44 10.98 6.30 -11.76
N GLU A 45 11.13 7.59 -11.47
CA GLU A 45 12.46 8.19 -11.24
C GLU A 45 13.16 7.61 -10.00
N ALA A 46 12.41 7.15 -8.99
CA ALA A 46 12.96 6.52 -7.81
C ALA A 46 13.79 5.27 -8.12
N PHE A 47 13.52 4.56 -9.23
CA PHE A 47 14.37 3.45 -9.67
C PHE A 47 15.81 3.88 -9.98
N LYS A 48 15.98 5.13 -10.44
CA LYS A 48 17.27 5.71 -10.81
C LYS A 48 17.87 6.56 -9.68
N SER A 49 17.07 7.26 -8.90
CA SER A 49 17.57 8.18 -7.86
C SER A 49 17.89 7.48 -6.54
N ILE A 50 17.16 6.40 -6.18
CA ILE A 50 17.42 5.65 -4.96
C ILE A 50 18.55 4.63 -5.20
N GLN A 51 19.70 4.93 -4.58
CA GLN A 51 20.91 4.10 -4.68
C GLN A 51 21.11 3.18 -3.47
N GLN A 52 20.59 3.55 -2.30
CA GLN A 52 20.70 2.75 -1.09
C GLN A 52 19.45 1.85 -0.93
N PRO A 53 19.61 0.52 -0.86
CA PRO A 53 18.51 -0.39 -0.56
C PRO A 53 17.82 -0.04 0.77
N GLY A 54 16.50 -0.21 0.84
CA GLY A 54 15.70 0.12 2.03
C GLY A 54 15.31 1.59 2.13
N THR A 55 15.70 2.44 1.17
CA THR A 55 15.31 3.85 1.18
C THR A 55 13.84 4.01 0.81
N ILE A 56 13.13 4.80 1.63
CA ILE A 56 11.76 5.23 1.40
C ILE A 56 11.75 6.74 1.18
N LEU A 57 11.45 7.17 -0.05
CA LEU A 57 11.23 8.58 -0.38
C LEU A 57 9.83 9.00 0.10
N LYS A 58 9.74 9.88 1.09
CA LYS A 58 8.47 10.44 1.58
C LYS A 58 8.11 11.67 0.76
N LEU A 59 6.96 11.66 0.09
CA LEU A 59 6.47 12.81 -0.66
C LEU A 59 5.83 13.82 0.28
N ASP A 60 6.17 15.10 0.08
CA ASP A 60 5.54 16.23 0.77
C ASP A 60 4.26 16.63 0.02
N ARG A 61 3.17 15.91 0.31
CA ARG A 61 1.85 16.13 -0.29
C ARG A 61 0.77 16.00 0.76
N GLU A 62 -0.26 16.83 0.64
CA GLU A 62 -1.39 16.88 1.56
C GLU A 62 -2.66 16.36 0.88
N TRP A 63 -3.42 15.53 1.60
CA TRP A 63 -4.73 15.08 1.15
C TRP A 63 -5.78 16.15 1.46
N THR A 64 -6.36 16.78 0.43
CA THR A 64 -7.25 17.95 0.60
C THR A 64 -8.75 17.65 0.47
N LEU A 65 -9.16 16.41 0.19
CA LEU A 65 -10.58 16.08 -0.05
C LEU A 65 -11.36 15.85 1.25
N ASP A 66 -10.77 15.15 2.21
CA ASP A 66 -11.39 14.86 3.50
C ASP A 66 -10.29 14.77 4.55
N SER A 67 -10.15 15.77 5.42
CA SER A 67 -9.10 15.82 6.44
C SER A 67 -9.22 14.72 7.49
N ASN A 68 -10.42 14.16 7.69
CA ASN A 68 -10.72 13.23 8.78
C ASN A 68 -10.48 11.77 8.40
N TRP A 69 -10.05 11.51 7.16
CA TRP A 69 -9.83 10.14 6.66
C TRP A 69 -8.90 9.31 7.56
N LYS A 70 -7.90 9.96 8.18
CA LYS A 70 -6.96 9.30 9.09
C LYS A 70 -7.64 8.87 10.37
N ASP A 71 -8.46 9.74 10.96
CA ASP A 71 -9.22 9.40 12.16
C ASP A 71 -10.15 8.23 11.87
N ASP A 72 -10.82 8.23 10.72
CA ASP A 72 -11.71 7.15 10.31
C ASP A 72 -11.00 5.81 10.06
N THR A 73 -9.77 5.85 9.53
CA THR A 73 -8.99 4.66 9.17
C THR A 73 -8.19 4.11 10.35
N LEU A 74 -7.75 4.98 11.26
CA LEU A 74 -6.94 4.64 12.44
C LEU A 74 -7.78 4.44 13.70
N ASP A 75 -9.11 4.56 13.60
CA ASP A 75 -10.04 4.30 14.69
C ASP A 75 -9.98 2.82 15.14
N GLY A 76 -9.16 2.56 16.16
CA GLY A 76 -9.03 1.24 16.77
C GLY A 76 -10.29 0.74 17.47
N THR A 77 -11.34 1.56 17.60
CA THR A 77 -12.64 1.15 18.16
C THR A 77 -13.55 0.48 17.14
N LYS A 78 -13.33 0.72 15.82
CA LYS A 78 -14.08 0.05 14.74
C LYS A 78 -13.80 -1.45 14.67
N GLY A 79 -12.76 -1.92 15.35
CA GLY A 79 -12.35 -3.32 15.38
C GLY A 79 -11.71 -3.75 14.06
N ASP A 80 -11.13 -4.95 14.08
CA ASP A 80 -10.61 -5.57 12.86
C ASP A 80 -11.76 -6.28 12.14
N GLU A 81 -12.26 -5.70 11.05
CA GLU A 81 -13.30 -6.33 10.21
C GLU A 81 -12.79 -7.50 9.37
N ARG A 82 -11.47 -7.74 9.34
CA ARG A 82 -10.91 -8.90 8.61
C ARG A 82 -11.37 -10.18 9.29
N SER A 83 -11.65 -11.20 8.47
CA SER A 83 -11.86 -12.55 8.98
C SER A 83 -10.68 -12.98 9.86
N PRO A 84 -10.93 -13.70 10.97
CA PRO A 84 -9.85 -14.29 11.75
C PRO A 84 -8.99 -15.15 10.84
N ARG A 85 -7.67 -15.06 11.04
CA ARG A 85 -6.74 -15.95 10.36
C ARG A 85 -6.98 -17.35 10.90
N ASP A 86 -7.40 -18.26 10.03
CA ASP A 86 -7.44 -19.68 10.32
C ASP A 86 -6.39 -20.43 9.50
N GLU A 87 -6.05 -21.65 9.93
CA GLU A 87 -5.05 -22.48 9.26
C GLU A 87 -5.64 -23.25 8.06
N THR A 88 -6.92 -23.03 7.72
CA THR A 88 -7.58 -23.74 6.63
C THR A 88 -7.01 -23.25 5.30
N PRO A 89 -6.37 -24.11 4.52
CA PRO A 89 -5.92 -23.73 3.19
C PRO A 89 -7.11 -23.29 2.32
N ARG A 90 -6.94 -22.19 1.60
CA ARG A 90 -7.95 -21.66 0.67
C ARG A 90 -7.47 -21.91 -0.75
N TYR A 91 -8.21 -22.73 -1.48
CA TYR A 91 -7.92 -23.10 -2.86
C TYR A 91 -8.83 -22.34 -3.81
N GLN A 92 -8.32 -21.97 -4.98
CA GLN A 92 -9.12 -21.28 -6.00
C GLN A 92 -10.07 -22.27 -6.70
N LEU A 93 -9.57 -23.47 -6.99
CA LEU A 93 -10.33 -24.59 -7.57
C LEU A 93 -10.14 -25.87 -6.73
N GLU A 94 -11.05 -26.83 -6.90
CA GLU A 94 -10.95 -28.15 -6.24
C GLU A 94 -9.73 -28.95 -6.73
N GLU A 95 -9.33 -28.74 -7.97
CA GLU A 95 -8.11 -29.32 -8.56
C GLU A 95 -6.85 -28.86 -7.81
N ASP A 96 -6.81 -27.60 -7.37
CA ASP A 96 -5.69 -27.06 -6.59
C ASP A 96 -5.61 -27.74 -5.22
N ARG A 97 -6.77 -28.00 -4.59
CA ARG A 97 -6.85 -28.75 -3.33
C ARG A 97 -6.30 -30.14 -3.50
N ILE A 98 -6.76 -30.87 -4.51
CA ILE A 98 -6.32 -32.24 -4.79
C ILE A 98 -4.80 -32.26 -5.06
N ALA A 99 -4.27 -31.30 -5.81
CA ALA A 99 -2.83 -31.23 -6.09
C ALA A 99 -1.98 -30.90 -4.86
N ALA A 100 -2.48 -30.05 -3.95
CA ALA A 100 -1.77 -29.67 -2.73
C ALA A 100 -1.84 -30.73 -1.63
N GLU A 101 -2.99 -31.41 -1.50
CA GLU A 101 -3.24 -32.44 -0.47
C GLU A 101 -2.90 -33.85 -0.96
N GLY A 102 -2.72 -34.02 -2.27
CA GLY A 102 -2.38 -35.28 -2.92
C GLY A 102 -0.88 -35.50 -3.09
N ALA A 103 -0.21 -35.86 -1.98
CA ALA A 103 1.01 -36.67 -1.94
C ALA A 103 0.97 -37.60 -0.72
#